data_AF-A0A929KZA1-F1
#
_entry.id   AF-A0A929KZA1-F1
#
_cell.length_a   1.000
_cell.length_b   1.000
_cell.length_c   1.000
_cell.angle_alpha   90.00
_cell.angle_beta   90.00
_cell.angle_gamma   90.00
#
_symmetry.space_group_name_H-M   'P 1'
#
loop_
_entity.id
_entity.type
_entity.pdbx_description
1 polymer ?
#
loop_
_entity_poly.entity_id
_entity_poly.type
_entity_poly.pdbx_seq_one_letter_code
_entity_poly.pdbx_strand_id
1 'polypeptide(L)'
;MATPDKLIELLTGKVFKVRGQAVVLDFDAAALYEVNIAVLHKTVTRHSQRFPADFMFWLTQEEWKQVADEISPGLSAVKKLPPLAFTNGGLFMLSSVLKGPRAAQVSVLIIEQLFSYKNII
;
A
#
# COMPACT_ATOMS: atom_id res chain seq x y z
N MET A 1 6.01 21.16 1.45
CA MET A 1 5.31 20.06 2.15
C MET A 1 5.63 18.78 1.39
N ALA A 2 6.04 17.70 2.05
CA ALA A 2 6.23 16.42 1.37
C ALA A 2 4.87 15.99 0.81
N THR A 3 4.73 15.91 -0.52
CA THR A 3 3.54 15.37 -1.17
C THR A 3 3.28 13.97 -0.60
N PRO A 4 2.05 13.59 -0.24
CA PRO A 4 1.75 12.30 0.37
C PRO A 4 2.43 11.13 -0.36
N ASP A 5 2.48 11.20 -1.69
CA ASP A 5 3.10 10.22 -2.59
C ASP A 5 4.55 9.86 -2.23
N LYS A 6 5.29 10.79 -1.63
CA LYS A 6 6.72 10.63 -1.30
C LYS A 6 6.98 9.52 -0.26
N LEU A 7 6.01 9.23 0.60
CA LEU A 7 6.15 8.20 1.64
C LEU A 7 6.05 6.79 1.05
N ILE A 8 5.00 6.53 0.26
CA ILE A 8 4.85 5.28 -0.49
C ILE A 8 6.07 5.05 -1.39
N GLU A 9 6.51 6.08 -2.11
CA GLU A 9 7.67 5.98 -3.00
C GLU A 9 8.96 5.59 -2.25
N LEU A 10 9.19 6.18 -1.08
CA LEU A 10 10.34 5.84 -0.22
C LEU A 10 10.28 4.39 0.29
N LEU A 11 9.09 3.89 0.64
CA LEU A 11 8.93 2.60 1.28
C LEU A 11 8.97 1.43 0.28
N THR A 12 8.36 1.59 -0.89
CA THR A 12 8.17 0.48 -1.84
C THR A 12 8.95 0.65 -3.14
N GLY A 13 9.26 1.90 -3.55
CA GLY A 13 9.75 2.21 -4.90
C GLY A 13 8.79 1.83 -6.03
N LYS A 14 7.59 1.35 -5.69
CA LYS A 14 6.57 0.85 -6.63
C LYS A 14 5.25 1.52 -6.31
N VAL A 15 4.95 2.54 -7.09
CA VAL A 15 3.81 3.42 -6.88
C VAL A 15 3.04 3.51 -8.19
N PHE A 16 1.74 3.27 -8.12
CA PHE A 16 0.85 3.41 -9.26
C PHE A 16 -0.14 4.53 -9.00
N LYS A 17 -0.62 5.17 -10.07
CA LYS A 17 -1.68 6.18 -9.95
C LYS A 17 -3.01 5.57 -10.35
N VAL A 18 -3.92 5.41 -9.39
CA VAL A 18 -5.26 4.88 -9.61
C VAL A 18 -6.26 5.85 -9.00
N ARG A 19 -7.29 6.25 -9.76
CA ARG A 19 -8.29 7.25 -9.33
C ARG A 19 -7.68 8.58 -8.84
N GLY A 20 -6.54 8.98 -9.40
CA GLY A 20 -5.81 10.18 -8.98
C GLY A 20 -5.07 10.06 -7.65
N GLN A 21 -5.01 8.86 -7.06
CA GLN A 21 -4.31 8.58 -5.81
C GLN A 21 -3.05 7.72 -6.09
N ALA A 22 -1.97 8.00 -5.37
CA ALA A 22 -0.80 7.11 -5.32
C ALA A 22 -1.14 5.86 -4.48
N VAL A 23 -0.96 4.68 -5.08
CA VAL A 23 -1.31 3.41 -4.45
C VAL A 23 -0.18 2.38 -4.54
N VAL A 24 -0.17 1.48 -3.56
CA VAL A 24 0.63 0.26 -3.51
C VAL A 24 -0.32 -0.94 -3.58
N LEU A 25 0.01 -1.90 -4.45
CA LEU A 25 -0.79 -3.11 -4.61
C LEU A 25 -0.54 -4.10 -3.47
N ASP A 26 -1.53 -4.90 -3.12
CA ASP A 26 -1.50 -5.81 -1.97
C ASP A 26 -0.30 -6.77 -1.93
N PHE A 27 0.19 -7.23 -3.08
CA PHE A 27 1.38 -8.07 -3.17
C PHE A 27 2.67 -7.31 -2.84
N ASP A 28 2.78 -6.04 -3.24
CA ASP A 28 3.91 -5.19 -2.88
C ASP A 28 3.80 -4.74 -1.41
N ALA A 29 2.59 -4.46 -0.91
CA ALA A 29 2.36 -4.18 0.50
C ALA A 29 2.69 -5.40 1.38
N ALA A 30 2.28 -6.60 0.96
CA ALA A 30 2.62 -7.85 1.66
C ALA A 30 4.14 -8.05 1.71
N ALA A 31 4.85 -7.78 0.61
CA ALA A 31 6.31 -7.81 0.57
C ALA A 31 6.94 -6.75 1.48
N LEU A 32 6.44 -5.51 1.49
CA LEU A 32 6.93 -4.42 2.35
C LEU A 32 6.90 -4.80 3.83
N TYR A 33 5.82 -5.47 4.26
CA TYR A 33 5.62 -5.89 5.64
C TYR A 33 6.15 -7.30 5.95
N GLU A 34 6.75 -7.99 4.98
CA GLU A 34 7.27 -9.35 5.12
C GLU A 34 6.20 -10.35 5.60
N VAL A 35 4.97 -10.20 5.10
CA VAL A 35 3.84 -11.08 5.42
C VAL A 35 3.33 -11.76 4.16
N ASN A 36 2.70 -12.93 4.34
CA ASN A 36 1.95 -13.55 3.25
C ASN A 36 0.72 -12.69 2.91
N ILE A 37 0.40 -12.57 1.62
CA ILE A 37 -0.75 -11.82 1.13
C ILE A 37 -2.08 -12.26 1.77
N ALA A 38 -2.26 -13.56 2.04
CA ALA A 38 -3.44 -14.08 2.73
C ALA A 38 -3.53 -13.61 4.19
N VAL A 39 -2.40 -13.44 4.87
CA VAL A 39 -2.35 -12.87 6.22
C VAL A 39 -2.68 -11.38 6.19
N LEU A 40 -2.19 -10.66 5.18
CA LEU A 40 -2.53 -9.26 4.96
C LEU A 40 -4.03 -9.08 4.75
N HIS A 41 -4.64 -9.81 3.81
CA HIS A 41 -6.09 -9.77 3.57
C HIS A 41 -6.90 -10.16 4.81
N LYS A 42 -6.51 -11.23 5.52
CA LYS A 42 -7.17 -11.64 6.76
C LYS A 42 -7.13 -10.54 7.83
N THR A 43 -5.99 -9.86 7.95
CA THR A 43 -5.81 -8.77 8.92
C THR A 43 -6.68 -7.57 8.57
N VAL A 44 -6.69 -7.18 7.29
CA VAL A 44 -7.56 -6.11 6.77
C VAL A 44 -9.02 -6.42 7.04
N THR A 45 -9.49 -7.63 6.72
CA THR A 45 -10.87 -8.05 6.97
C THR A 45 -11.21 -8.02 8.46
N ARG A 46 -10.31 -8.50 9.33
CA ARG A 46 -10.50 -8.47 10.79
C ARG A 46 -10.60 -7.04 11.34
N HIS A 47 -9.88 -6.10 10.73
CA HIS A 47 -9.80 -4.72 11.18
C HIS A 47 -10.50 -3.75 10.22
N SER A 48 -11.53 -4.19 9.49
CA SER A 48 -12.18 -3.42 8.41
C SER A 48 -12.64 -2.02 8.82
N GLN A 49 -13.04 -1.83 10.09
CA GLN A 49 -13.42 -0.52 10.65
C GLN A 49 -12.29 0.53 10.60
N ARG A 50 -11.03 0.10 10.44
CA ARG A 50 -9.83 0.95 10.33
C ARG A 50 -9.48 1.30 8.87
N PHE A 51 -10.19 0.73 7.90
CA PHE A 51 -9.88 0.83 6.48
C PHE A 51 -11.08 1.45 5.73
N PRO A 52 -11.26 2.79 5.81
CA PRO A 52 -12.25 3.46 4.98
C PRO A 52 -11.89 3.33 3.48
N ALA A 53 -12.84 3.63 2.61
CA ALA A 53 -12.69 3.50 1.16
C ALA A 53 -11.51 4.32 0.58
N ASP A 54 -11.14 5.42 1.23
CA ASP A 54 -10.01 6.26 0.82
C ASP A 54 -8.64 5.66 1.21
N PHE A 55 -8.62 4.63 2.06
CA PHE A 55 -7.39 3.99 2.53
C PHE A 55 -7.06 2.74 1.72
N MET A 56 -8.10 2.04 1.28
CA MET A 56 -7.96 0.89 0.40
C MET A 56 -9.20 0.67 -0.44
N PHE A 57 -8.99 0.10 -1.62
CA PHE A 57 -10.07 -0.30 -2.51
C PHE A 57 -9.60 -1.38 -3.46
N TRP A 58 -10.52 -2.23 -3.90
CA TRP A 58 -10.27 -3.16 -4.97
C TRP A 58 -10.22 -2.40 -6.29
N LEU A 59 -9.22 -2.73 -7.12
CA LEU A 59 -9.18 -2.24 -8.50
C LEU A 59 -10.35 -2.84 -9.27
N THR A 60 -10.92 -2.07 -10.20
CA THR A 60 -11.80 -2.65 -11.23
C THR A 60 -10.95 -3.45 -12.22
N GLN A 61 -11.61 -4.23 -13.08
CA GLN A 61 -10.90 -4.99 -14.11
C GLN A 61 -10.18 -4.06 -15.09
N GLU A 62 -10.78 -2.91 -15.40
CA GLU A 62 -10.23 -1.88 -16.27
C GLU A 62 -9.02 -1.20 -15.62
N GLU A 63 -9.12 -0.81 -14.35
CA GLU A 63 -8.01 -0.23 -13.58
C GLU A 63 -6.85 -1.20 -13.47
N TRP A 64 -7.13 -2.48 -13.17
CA TRP A 64 -6.10 -3.49 -13.10
C TRP A 64 -5.43 -3.73 -14.45
N LYS A 65 -6.19 -3.74 -15.55
CA LYS A 65 -5.60 -3.87 -16.89
C LYS A 65 -4.58 -2.77 -17.16
N GLN A 66 -4.94 -1.52 -16.87
CA GLN A 66 -4.05 -0.36 -17.06
C GLN A 66 -2.78 -0.50 -16.23
N VAL A 67 -2.93 -0.74 -14.92
CA VAL A 67 -1.79 -0.86 -14.00
C VAL A 67 -0.92 -2.08 -14.33
N ALA A 68 -1.52 -3.20 -14.69
CA ALA A 68 -0.79 -4.42 -15.01
C ALA A 68 0.06 -4.26 -16.28
N ASP A 69 -0.44 -3.55 -17.29
CA ASP A 69 0.31 -3.28 -18.52
C ASP A 69 1.49 -2.33 -18.28
N GLU A 70 1.40 -1.42 -17.30
CA GLU A 70 2.55 -0.61 -16.83
C GLU A 70 3.63 -1.46 -16.15
N ILE A 71 3.22 -2.49 -15.40
CA ILE A 71 4.15 -3.42 -14.72
C ILE A 71 4.84 -4.33 -15.74
N SER A 72 4.03 -4.98 -16.58
CA SER A 72 4.49 -5.88 -17.64
C SER A 72 3.34 -6.13 -18.61
N PRO A 73 3.53 -5.87 -19.92
CA PRO A 73 2.50 -6.14 -20.92
C PRO A 73 1.92 -7.56 -20.81
N GLY A 74 0.60 -7.68 -20.75
CA GLY A 74 -0.10 -8.97 -20.68
C GLY A 74 -0.19 -9.59 -19.27
N LEU A 75 0.32 -8.92 -18.24
CA LEU A 75 0.21 -9.40 -16.84
C LEU A 75 -1.25 -9.57 -16.40
N SER A 76 -2.15 -8.70 -16.83
CA SER A 76 -3.59 -8.78 -16.52
C SER A 76 -4.26 -10.04 -17.09
N ALA A 77 -3.73 -10.62 -18.16
CA ALA A 77 -4.23 -11.88 -18.74
C ALA A 77 -3.82 -13.10 -17.91
N VAL A 78 -2.62 -13.05 -17.30
CA VAL A 78 -2.09 -14.10 -16.42
C VAL A 78 -2.69 -13.99 -15.03
N LYS A 79 -2.66 -12.80 -14.43
CA LYS A 79 -3.22 -12.51 -13.11
C LYS A 79 -4.57 -11.82 -13.29
N LYS A 80 -5.61 -12.63 -13.51
CA LYS A 80 -6.95 -12.12 -13.85
C LYS A 80 -7.63 -11.33 -12.73
N LEU A 81 -7.37 -11.71 -11.48
CA LEU A 81 -8.00 -11.09 -10.31
C LEU A 81 -7.36 -9.72 -10.01
N PRO A 82 -8.14 -8.63 -9.99
CA PRO A 82 -7.66 -7.33 -9.58
C PRO A 82 -7.13 -7.38 -8.13
N PRO A 83 -5.94 -6.83 -7.88
CA PRO A 83 -5.41 -6.71 -6.52
C PRO A 83 -6.17 -5.66 -5.71
N LEU A 84 -6.02 -5.74 -4.40
CA LEU A 84 -6.39 -4.65 -3.51
C LEU A 84 -5.29 -3.57 -3.56
N ALA A 85 -5.69 -2.30 -3.64
CA ALA A 85 -4.78 -1.15 -3.56
C ALA A 85 -4.85 -0.49 -2.19
N PHE A 86 -3.70 0.00 -1.73
CA PHE A 86 -3.53 0.76 -0.49
C PHE A 86 -2.94 2.12 -0.79
N THR A 87 -3.57 3.17 -0.27
CA THR A 87 -3.02 4.53 -0.27
C THR A 87 -2.02 4.70 0.89
N ASN A 88 -1.45 5.90 1.04
CA ASN A 88 -0.56 6.21 2.18
C ASN A 88 -1.23 5.93 3.53
N GLY A 89 -2.50 6.32 3.66
CA GLY A 89 -3.30 6.04 4.84
C GLY A 89 -3.49 4.53 5.05
N GLY A 90 -3.72 3.79 3.96
CA GLY A 90 -3.80 2.33 3.98
C GLY A 90 -2.52 1.66 4.50
N LEU A 91 -1.35 2.06 4.00
CA LEU A 91 -0.07 1.54 4.49
C LEU A 91 0.15 1.89 5.97
N PHE A 92 -0.12 3.13 6.37
CA PHE A 92 -0.04 3.50 7.79
C PHE A 92 -0.93 2.60 8.64
N MET A 93 -2.18 2.37 8.23
CA MET A 93 -3.08 1.49 8.95
C MET A 93 -2.59 0.05 8.99
N LEU A 94 -2.03 -0.48 7.89
CA LEU A 94 -1.39 -1.81 7.87
C LEU A 94 -0.30 -1.93 8.94
N SER A 95 0.58 -0.92 9.06
CA SER A 95 1.65 -0.93 10.07
C SER A 95 1.13 -0.96 11.51
N SER A 96 -0.10 -0.47 11.75
CA SER A 96 -0.74 -0.45 13.08
C SER A 96 -1.47 -1.75 13.44
N VAL A 97 -1.84 -2.58 12.46
CA VAL A 97 -2.61 -3.82 12.66
C VAL A 97 -1.80 -5.09 12.44
N LEU A 98 -0.76 -5.02 11.60
CA LEU A 98 0.16 -6.12 11.38
C LEU A 98 1.11 -6.26 12.57
N LYS A 99 1.47 -7.51 12.86
CA LYS A 99 2.43 -7.84 13.93
C LYS A 99 3.77 -8.20 13.30
N GLY A 100 4.85 -7.67 13.87
CA GLY A 100 6.21 -8.08 13.51
C GLY A 100 7.19 -6.91 13.54
N PRO A 101 8.52 -7.20 13.52
CA PRO A 101 9.55 -6.17 13.53
C PRO A 101 9.42 -5.21 12.35
N ARG A 102 9.08 -5.72 11.17
CA ARG A 102 8.92 -4.92 9.95
C ARG A 102 7.77 -3.91 10.04
N ALA A 103 6.62 -4.31 10.59
CA ALA A 103 5.50 -3.41 10.83
C ALA A 103 5.86 -2.28 11.79
N ALA A 104 6.60 -2.58 12.87
CA ALA A 104 7.08 -1.58 13.81
C ALA A 104 8.05 -0.58 13.15
N GLN A 105 9.02 -1.07 12.37
CA GLN A 105 9.96 -0.22 11.62
C GLN A 105 9.25 0.72 10.66
N VAL A 106 8.32 0.18 9.86
CA VAL A 106 7.56 0.98 8.89
C VAL A 106 6.70 2.01 9.61
N SER A 107 6.05 1.66 10.73
CA SER A 107 5.30 2.62 11.55
C SER A 107 6.17 3.80 12.01
N VAL A 108 7.38 3.53 12.51
CA VAL A 108 8.34 4.57 12.90
C VAL A 108 8.73 5.44 11.70
N LEU A 109 9.08 4.86 10.56
CA LEU A 109 9.43 5.62 9.34
C LEU A 109 8.30 6.52 8.87
N ILE A 110 7.05 6.04 8.91
CA ILE A 110 5.88 6.83 8.54
C ILE A 110 5.72 8.02 9.49
N ILE A 111 5.85 7.80 10.80
CA ILE A 111 5.76 8.87 11.80
C ILE A 111 6.90 9.89 11.64
N GLU A 112 8.14 9.43 11.44
CA GLU A 112 9.29 10.31 11.18
C GLU A 112 9.06 11.21 9.96
N GLN A 113 8.49 10.66 8.88
CA GLN A 113 8.23 11.39 7.65
C GLN A 113 7.04 12.35 7.75
N LEU A 114 5.94 11.93 8.39
CA LEU A 114 4.73 12.77 8.52
C LEU A 114 4.96 13.96 9.45
N PHE A 115 5.67 13.74 10.55
CA PHE A 115 5.90 14.77 11.57
C PHE A 115 7.27 15.44 11.44
N SER A 116 8.07 15.08 10.42
CA SER A 116 9.37 15.69 10.14
C SER A 116 10.34 15.67 11.32
N TYR A 117 10.29 14.63 12.16
CA TYR A 117 11.14 14.52 13.37
C TYR A 117 12.66 14.54 13.03
N LYS A 118 13.04 14.31 11.78
CA LYS A 118 14.44 14.37 11.28
C LYS A 118 14.81 15.63 10.47
N ASN A 119 13.90 16.60 10.30
CA ASN A 119 14.21 17.90 9.67
C ASN A 119 14.42 19.03 10.70
N ILE A 120 14.60 18.69 11.98
CA ILE A 120 14.97 19.62 13.05
C ILE A 120 16.32 19.18 13.64
N ILE A 121 17.37 19.18 12.81
CA ILE A 121 18.77 19.41 13.21
C ILE A 121 19.45 20.10 12.03
#